data_AF-A0A1Q7HZZ1-F1
#
_entry.id   AF-A0A1Q7HZZ1-F1
#
_cell.length_a   1.000
_cell.length_b   1.000
_cell.length_c   1.000
_cell.angle_alpha   90.00
_cell.angle_beta   90.00
_cell.angle_gamma   90.00
#
_symmetry.space_group_name_H-M   'P 1'
#
loop_
_entity.id
_entity.type
_entity.pdbx_description
1 polymer ?
#
loop_
_entity_poly.entity_id
_entity_poly.type
_entity_poly.pdbx_seq_one_letter_code
_entity_poly.pdbx_strand_id
1 'polypeptide(L)'
;MARARPLALLVRYEDFFAFGMISDNVFTTRADIVGPRLGALVTNAGTFLISYAVVLVVPLAFGVRALWSRVDVRAWTLLLVTIFFVESLVFTLHSTRGSYFHSLGAFFPFGIAIAVVGGERLLATRSAGIATAWTSGVVLLFAVLSIGSLIQWSAVFVGAATARAAAVDAIPAGTFLAIDAAAWRWISGRSVLVTPSDGIDAAACFVSMNGVTSIVLEEAHFSAYDALYRGSRPAWLGVPIERGTVRIFPVISAPPVVCAVAR
;
A
#
# COMPACT_ATOMS: atom_id res chain seq x y z
N MET A 1 -6.96 32.05 11.00
CA MET A 1 -7.78 30.84 11.23
C MET A 1 -7.79 30.02 9.96
N ALA A 2 -6.94 28.98 9.89
CA ALA A 2 -6.96 28.04 8.78
C ALA A 2 -8.22 27.17 8.91
N ARG A 3 -9.06 27.13 7.88
CA ARG A 3 -10.23 26.25 7.85
C ARG A 3 -9.72 24.85 7.54
N ALA A 4 -9.75 23.95 8.53
CA ALA A 4 -9.54 22.53 8.29
C ALA A 4 -10.52 22.04 7.23
N ARG A 5 -10.01 21.68 6.04
CA ARG A 5 -10.77 20.95 5.03
C ARG A 5 -10.69 19.46 5.36
N PRO A 6 -11.77 18.70 5.16
CA PRO A 6 -11.81 17.30 5.52
C PRO A 6 -10.76 16.50 4.76
N LEU A 7 -10.24 15.46 5.43
CA LEU A 7 -9.27 14.41 5.10
C LEU A 7 -9.26 13.81 3.66
N ALA A 8 -10.04 14.34 2.72
CA ALA A 8 -10.36 13.73 1.43
C ALA A 8 -9.41 14.11 0.28
N LEU A 9 -8.28 14.77 0.54
CA LEU A 9 -7.31 15.17 -0.47
C LEU A 9 -5.90 14.69 -0.10
N LEU A 10 -5.73 13.39 0.10
CA LEU A 10 -4.39 12.82 0.19
C LEU A 10 -3.70 12.97 -1.17
N VAL A 11 -2.36 12.98 -1.18
CA VAL A 11 -1.55 13.08 -2.40
C VAL A 11 -0.48 12.00 -2.44
N ARG A 12 0.06 11.64 -1.28
CA ARG A 12 1.09 10.62 -1.11
C ARG A 12 0.59 9.55 -0.16
N TYR A 13 1.05 8.32 -0.37
CA TYR A 13 0.72 7.20 0.50
C TYR A 13 1.12 7.45 1.96
N GLU A 14 2.25 8.12 2.20
CA GLU A 14 2.72 8.42 3.55
C GLU A 14 1.81 9.39 4.31
N ASP A 15 0.94 10.14 3.62
CA ASP A 15 0.01 11.08 4.26
C ASP A 15 -1.06 10.37 5.12
N PHE A 16 -1.30 9.06 4.93
CA PHE A 16 -2.14 8.24 5.82
C PHE A 16 -1.58 8.07 7.22
N PHE A 17 -0.27 8.25 7.37
CA PHE A 17 0.46 8.03 8.62
C PHE A 17 0.88 9.34 9.28
N ALA A 18 0.40 10.47 8.75
CA ALA A 18 0.64 11.78 9.32
C ALA A 18 -0.26 12.00 10.55
N PHE A 19 0.34 12.54 11.60
CA PHE A 19 -0.34 12.94 12.82
C PHE A 19 -0.84 14.40 12.73
N GLY A 20 -0.09 15.27 12.06
CA GLY A 20 -0.51 16.64 11.79
C GLY A 20 -1.58 16.70 10.71
N MET A 21 -2.46 17.72 10.76
CA MET A 21 -3.29 18.05 9.61
C MET A 21 -2.36 18.39 8.43
N ILE A 22 -2.63 17.79 7.26
CA ILE A 22 -1.97 18.17 6.02
C ILE A 22 -2.32 19.64 5.77
N SER A 23 -1.32 20.49 5.88
CA SER A 23 -1.51 21.93 5.79
C SER A 23 -1.90 22.34 4.37
N ASP A 24 -2.83 23.29 4.23
CA ASP A 24 -3.31 23.82 2.94
C ASP A 24 -2.17 24.42 2.10
N ASN A 25 -1.04 24.77 2.71
CA ASN A 25 0.16 25.28 2.04
C ASN A 25 0.90 24.24 1.17
N VAL A 26 0.55 22.96 1.27
CA VAL A 26 1.07 21.90 0.37
C VAL A 26 0.46 22.05 -1.03
N PHE A 27 -0.75 22.60 -1.13
CA PHE A 27 -1.46 22.79 -2.40
C PHE A 27 -1.29 24.21 -2.91
N THR A 28 -0.11 24.49 -3.46
CA THR A 28 0.23 25.82 -3.99
C THR A 28 -0.43 26.09 -5.34
N THR A 29 -0.81 25.04 -6.07
CA THR A 29 -1.44 25.12 -7.38
C THR A 29 -2.60 24.12 -7.54
N ARG A 30 -3.46 24.35 -8.54
CA ARG A 30 -4.47 23.35 -8.94
C ARG A 30 -3.83 22.07 -9.48
N ALA A 31 -2.60 22.15 -10.01
CA ALA A 31 -1.88 21.00 -10.54
C ALA A 31 -1.51 20.01 -9.42
N ASP A 32 -1.20 20.52 -8.22
CA ASP A 32 -0.88 19.73 -7.01
C ASP A 32 -2.05 18.84 -6.56
N ILE A 33 -3.27 19.16 -7.02
CA ILE A 33 -4.50 18.41 -6.73
C ILE A 33 -4.86 17.50 -7.91
N VAL A 34 -4.84 18.02 -9.13
CA VAL A 34 -5.33 17.29 -10.32
C VAL A 34 -4.33 16.24 -10.80
N GLY A 35 -3.02 16.56 -10.80
CA GLY A 35 -1.98 15.66 -11.30
C GLY A 35 -1.97 14.30 -10.60
N PRO A 36 -1.91 14.24 -9.26
CA PRO A 36 -1.94 12.99 -8.50
C PRO A 36 -3.20 12.14 -8.76
N ARG A 37 -4.36 12.77 -8.96
CA ARG A 37 -5.64 12.08 -9.27
C ARG A 37 -5.61 11.42 -10.64
N LEU A 38 -5.11 12.15 -11.65
CA LEU A 38 -4.92 11.59 -12.99
C LEU A 38 -3.89 10.46 -12.99
N GLY A 39 -2.79 10.64 -12.26
CA GLY A 39 -1.78 9.59 -12.04
C GLY A 39 -2.38 8.35 -11.37
N ALA A 40 -3.20 8.53 -10.34
CA ALA A 40 -3.89 7.45 -9.63
C ALA A 40 -4.95 6.76 -10.51
N LEU A 41 -5.68 7.48 -11.37
CA LEU A 41 -6.58 6.87 -12.35
C LEU A 41 -5.83 5.95 -13.31
N VAL A 42 -4.73 6.44 -13.88
CA VAL A 42 -3.92 5.67 -14.85
C VAL A 42 -3.30 4.44 -14.20
N THR A 43 -2.69 4.61 -13.02
CA THR A 43 -2.03 3.50 -12.31
C THR A 43 -3.04 2.47 -11.77
N ASN A 44 -4.20 2.89 -11.27
CA ASN A 44 -5.26 1.95 -10.87
C ASN A 44 -5.87 1.25 -12.08
N ALA A 45 -6.02 1.91 -13.22
CA ALA A 45 -6.49 1.27 -14.45
C ALA A 45 -5.49 0.20 -14.91
N GLY A 46 -4.19 0.53 -14.95
CA GLY A 46 -3.14 -0.44 -15.23
C GLY A 46 -3.16 -1.63 -14.27
N THR A 47 -3.38 -1.37 -12.98
CA THR A 47 -3.50 -2.42 -11.94
C THR A 47 -4.69 -3.34 -12.19
N PHE A 48 -5.85 -2.78 -12.52
CA PHE A 48 -7.03 -3.56 -12.90
C PHE A 48 -6.73 -4.46 -14.10
N LEU A 49 -6.14 -3.90 -15.17
CA LEU A 49 -5.80 -4.64 -16.37
C LEU A 49 -4.84 -5.80 -16.05
N ILE A 50 -3.75 -5.53 -15.33
CA ILE A 50 -2.77 -6.56 -14.95
C ILE A 50 -3.39 -7.63 -14.04
N SER A 51 -4.25 -7.23 -13.10
CA SER A 51 -4.93 -8.17 -12.19
C SER A 51 -5.82 -9.15 -12.97
N TYR A 52 -6.46 -8.70 -14.04
CA TYR A 52 -7.24 -9.55 -14.95
C TYR A 52 -6.43 -10.04 -16.16
N ALA A 53 -5.10 -10.13 -16.02
CA ALA A 53 -4.14 -10.62 -17.01
C ALA A 53 -4.24 -9.95 -18.40
N VAL A 54 -4.88 -8.77 -18.48
CA VAL A 54 -5.33 -8.05 -19.70
C VAL A 54 -6.34 -8.84 -20.54
N VAL A 55 -6.11 -10.14 -20.75
CA VAL A 55 -6.89 -11.03 -21.60
C VAL A 55 -8.28 -11.35 -21.04
N LEU A 56 -8.49 -11.25 -19.73
CA LEU A 56 -9.80 -11.53 -19.12
C LEU A 56 -10.72 -10.31 -19.08
N VAL A 57 -10.23 -9.11 -19.39
CA VAL A 57 -11.04 -7.88 -19.34
C VAL A 57 -12.17 -7.92 -20.36
N VAL A 58 -11.90 -8.43 -21.57
CA VAL A 58 -12.92 -8.57 -22.63
C VAL A 58 -13.97 -9.63 -22.25
N PRO A 59 -13.60 -10.88 -21.90
CA PRO A 59 -14.53 -11.84 -21.33
C PRO A 59 -15.33 -11.29 -20.14
N LEU A 60 -14.71 -10.56 -19.22
CA LEU A 60 -15.38 -9.94 -18.08
C LEU A 60 -16.49 -8.98 -18.53
N ALA A 61 -16.21 -8.08 -19.49
CA ALA A 61 -17.21 -7.14 -19.99
C ALA A 61 -18.41 -7.86 -20.65
N PHE A 62 -18.16 -8.91 -21.42
CA PHE A 62 -19.21 -9.75 -22.01
C PHE A 62 -20.02 -10.49 -20.93
N GLY A 63 -19.35 -10.99 -19.89
CA GLY A 63 -19.97 -11.64 -18.75
C GLY A 63 -20.88 -10.71 -17.95
N VAL A 64 -20.41 -9.49 -17.66
CA VAL A 64 -21.20 -8.45 -16.98
C VAL A 64 -22.46 -8.13 -17.78
N ARG A 65 -22.33 -7.91 -19.10
CA ARG A 65 -23.48 -7.66 -19.98
C ARG A 65 -24.43 -8.84 -20.00
N ALA A 66 -23.91 -10.05 -20.11
CA ALA A 66 -24.68 -11.29 -20.16
C ALA A 66 -25.49 -11.55 -18.89
N LEU A 67 -24.95 -11.16 -17.74
CA LEU A 67 -25.50 -11.45 -16.42
C LEU A 67 -26.09 -10.21 -15.73
N TRP A 68 -26.24 -9.09 -16.45
CA TRP A 68 -26.69 -7.81 -15.89
C TRP A 68 -28.07 -7.88 -15.23
N SER A 69 -28.92 -8.83 -15.64
CA SER A 69 -30.22 -9.06 -15.01
C SER A 69 -30.11 -9.54 -13.56
N ARG A 70 -28.98 -10.12 -13.16
CA ARG A 70 -28.75 -10.58 -11.78
C ARG A 70 -28.34 -9.42 -10.86
N VAL A 71 -28.98 -9.34 -9.69
CA VAL A 71 -28.71 -8.30 -8.68
C VAL A 71 -27.27 -8.32 -8.18
N ASP A 72 -26.72 -9.51 -7.96
CA ASP A 72 -25.35 -9.72 -7.47
C ASP A 72 -24.30 -9.16 -8.44
N VAL A 73 -24.46 -9.41 -9.75
CA VAL A 73 -23.55 -8.88 -10.77
C VAL A 73 -23.64 -7.35 -10.85
N ARG A 74 -24.84 -6.76 -10.79
CA ARG A 74 -24.98 -5.29 -10.76
C ARG A 74 -24.32 -4.69 -9.52
N ALA A 75 -24.57 -5.26 -8.35
CA ALA A 75 -23.96 -4.79 -7.10
C ALA A 75 -22.44 -4.89 -7.15
N TRP A 76 -21.90 -6.02 -7.62
CA TRP A 76 -20.46 -6.22 -7.80
C TRP A 76 -19.86 -5.20 -8.78
N THR A 77 -20.47 -5.00 -9.95
CA THR A 77 -19.96 -4.06 -10.95
C THR A 77 -20.01 -2.61 -10.46
N LEU A 78 -21.13 -2.20 -9.84
CA LEU A 78 -21.26 -0.85 -9.30
C LEU A 78 -20.24 -0.61 -8.19
N LEU A 79 -20.08 -1.56 -7.27
CA LEU A 79 -19.10 -1.46 -6.19
C LEU A 79 -17.67 -1.40 -6.73
N LEU A 80 -17.31 -2.23 -7.71
CA LEU A 80 -16.00 -2.21 -8.35
C LEU A 80 -15.69 -0.83 -8.95
N VAL A 81 -16.64 -0.25 -9.70
CA VAL A 81 -16.51 1.07 -10.31
C VAL A 81 -16.41 2.17 -9.26
N THR A 82 -17.26 2.11 -8.21
CA THR A 82 -17.22 3.07 -7.11
C THR A 82 -15.86 3.03 -6.39
N ILE A 83 -15.36 1.84 -6.04
CA ILE A 83 -14.07 1.69 -5.36
C ILE A 83 -12.93 2.18 -6.26
N PHE A 84 -12.95 1.89 -7.56
CA PHE A 84 -11.97 2.45 -8.50
C PHE A 84 -11.91 3.98 -8.42
N PHE A 85 -13.07 4.67 -8.51
CA PHE A 85 -13.11 6.13 -8.46
C PHE A 85 -12.76 6.70 -7.08
N VAL A 86 -13.19 6.07 -5.99
CA VAL A 86 -12.85 6.52 -4.63
C VAL A 86 -11.34 6.41 -4.39
N GLU A 87 -10.73 5.28 -4.74
CA GLU A 87 -9.29 5.06 -4.61
C GLU A 87 -8.46 5.99 -5.51
N SER A 88 -8.95 6.31 -6.72
CA SER A 88 -8.24 7.19 -7.64
C SER A 88 -8.45 8.69 -7.39
N LEU A 89 -9.63 9.12 -6.95
CA LEU A 89 -10.00 10.53 -6.88
C LEU A 89 -10.04 11.11 -5.46
N VAL A 90 -10.38 10.28 -4.48
CA VAL A 90 -10.49 10.70 -3.06
C VAL A 90 -9.18 10.41 -2.35
N PHE A 91 -8.76 9.14 -2.32
CA PHE A 91 -7.53 8.75 -1.62
C PHE A 91 -6.26 8.95 -2.45
N THR A 92 -6.37 8.96 -3.79
CA THR A 92 -5.25 9.10 -4.74
C THR A 92 -4.07 8.16 -4.50
N LEU A 93 -4.36 7.00 -3.90
CA LEU A 93 -3.33 6.05 -3.56
C LEU A 93 -2.83 5.34 -4.81
N HIS A 94 -1.52 5.41 -5.01
CA HIS A 94 -0.86 4.65 -6.07
C HIS A 94 -0.75 3.17 -5.63
N SER A 95 -0.97 2.27 -6.59
CA SER A 95 -1.20 0.83 -6.48
C SER A 95 -0.29 -0.03 -5.56
N THR A 96 0.84 0.50 -5.08
CA THR A 96 1.94 -0.34 -4.57
C THR A 96 1.95 -0.63 -3.07
N ARG A 97 1.20 0.09 -2.21
CA ARG A 97 1.42 0.01 -0.75
C ARG A 97 0.18 -0.16 0.15
N GLY A 98 -0.98 -0.59 -0.35
CA GLY A 98 -2.19 -0.73 0.49
C GLY A 98 -3.49 -0.28 -0.19
N SER A 99 -3.34 0.19 -1.42
CA SER A 99 -4.30 0.75 -2.37
C SER A 99 -5.20 -0.28 -3.05
N TYR A 100 -6.06 0.20 -3.95
CA TYR A 100 -6.90 -0.49 -4.95
C TYR A 100 -6.56 -1.96 -5.30
N PHE A 101 -5.29 -2.35 -5.45
CA PHE A 101 -4.86 -3.74 -5.56
C PHE A 101 -5.41 -4.66 -4.44
N HIS A 102 -5.39 -4.22 -3.17
CA HIS A 102 -5.96 -4.96 -2.05
C HIS A 102 -7.48 -5.13 -2.22
N SER A 103 -8.17 -4.06 -2.63
CA SER A 103 -9.59 -4.12 -2.93
C SER A 103 -9.88 -5.10 -4.07
N LEU A 104 -9.04 -5.12 -5.11
CA LEU A 104 -9.15 -6.09 -6.21
C LEU A 104 -9.02 -7.54 -5.74
N GLY A 105 -8.26 -7.83 -4.69
CA GLY A 105 -8.23 -9.16 -4.08
C GLY A 105 -9.62 -9.68 -3.69
N ALA A 106 -10.51 -8.81 -3.21
CA ALA A 106 -11.89 -9.17 -2.87
C ALA A 106 -12.79 -9.31 -4.12
N PHE A 107 -12.55 -8.52 -5.17
CA PHE A 107 -13.34 -8.59 -6.41
C PHE A 107 -12.94 -9.76 -7.30
N PHE A 108 -11.67 -10.19 -7.22
CA PHE A 108 -11.05 -11.09 -8.17
C PHE A 108 -11.79 -12.43 -8.35
N PRO A 109 -12.18 -13.18 -7.30
CA PRO A 109 -12.86 -14.46 -7.48
C PRO A 109 -14.20 -14.33 -8.24
N PHE A 110 -15.01 -13.33 -7.90
CA PHE A 110 -16.27 -13.05 -8.58
C PHE A 110 -16.06 -12.56 -10.01
N GLY A 111 -15.05 -11.70 -10.23
CA GLY A 111 -14.68 -11.22 -11.56
C GLY A 111 -14.25 -12.37 -12.47
N ILE A 112 -13.45 -13.32 -11.97
CA ILE A 112 -13.08 -14.53 -12.72
C ILE A 112 -14.32 -15.33 -13.11
N ALA A 113 -15.24 -15.58 -12.19
CA ALA A 113 -16.47 -16.32 -12.49
C ALA A 113 -17.32 -15.64 -13.59
N ILE A 114 -17.46 -14.31 -13.53
CA ILE A 114 -18.16 -13.52 -14.55
C ILE A 114 -17.41 -13.59 -15.89
N ALA A 115 -16.07 -13.48 -15.87
CA ALA A 115 -15.23 -13.56 -17.04
C ALA A 115 -15.32 -14.93 -17.73
N VAL A 116 -15.42 -16.03 -16.97
CA VAL A 116 -15.64 -17.38 -17.53
C VAL A 116 -16.93 -17.43 -18.34
N VAL A 117 -18.05 -16.94 -17.81
CA VAL A 117 -19.33 -16.91 -18.53
C VAL A 117 -19.24 -16.08 -19.82
N GLY A 118 -18.54 -14.95 -19.77
CA GLY A 118 -18.31 -14.15 -20.98
C GLY A 118 -17.39 -14.85 -21.98
N GLY A 119 -16.38 -15.57 -21.51
CA GLY A 119 -15.48 -16.39 -22.31
C GLY A 119 -16.21 -17.51 -23.04
N GLU A 120 -17.07 -18.25 -22.34
CA GLU A 120 -17.92 -19.30 -22.94
C GLU A 120 -18.76 -18.73 -24.09
N ARG A 121 -19.39 -17.57 -23.88
CA ARG A 121 -20.19 -16.91 -24.93
C ARG A 121 -19.36 -16.44 -26.12
N LEU A 122 -18.16 -15.90 -25.87
CA LEU A 122 -17.25 -15.46 -26.93
C LEU A 122 -16.74 -16.62 -27.78
N LEU A 123 -16.52 -17.78 -27.15
CA LEU A 123 -16.01 -18.99 -27.80
C LEU A 123 -17.08 -19.88 -28.39
N ALA A 124 -18.35 -19.77 -27.96
CA ALA A 124 -19.46 -20.61 -28.42
C ALA A 124 -19.69 -20.54 -29.94
N THR A 125 -19.30 -19.45 -30.60
CA THR A 125 -19.42 -19.26 -32.05
C THR A 125 -18.14 -19.57 -32.82
N ARG A 126 -17.12 -20.12 -32.15
CA ARG A 126 -15.80 -20.38 -32.71
C ARG A 126 -15.57 -21.87 -32.91
N SER A 127 -14.66 -22.22 -33.80
CA SER A 127 -14.26 -23.61 -34.00
C SER A 127 -13.55 -24.16 -32.75
N ALA A 128 -13.63 -25.47 -32.55
CA ALA A 128 -12.97 -26.15 -31.43
C ALA A 128 -11.45 -25.84 -31.36
N GLY A 129 -10.80 -25.72 -32.52
CA GLY A 129 -9.38 -25.33 -32.59
C GLY A 129 -9.10 -23.93 -32.03
N ILE A 130 -9.93 -22.93 -32.39
CA ILE A 130 -9.79 -21.57 -31.86
C ILE A 130 -10.06 -21.54 -30.35
N ALA A 131 -11.13 -22.21 -29.90
CA ALA A 131 -11.47 -22.28 -28.48
C ALA A 131 -10.36 -22.94 -27.66
N THR A 132 -9.78 -24.03 -28.17
CA THR A 132 -8.67 -24.74 -27.53
C THR A 132 -7.42 -23.88 -27.48
N ALA A 133 -7.05 -23.24 -28.60
CA ALA A 133 -5.88 -22.36 -28.66
C ALA A 133 -6.00 -21.17 -27.70
N TRP A 134 -7.16 -20.51 -27.65
CA TRP A 134 -7.40 -19.39 -26.75
C TRP A 134 -7.32 -19.83 -25.29
N THR A 135 -8.03 -20.91 -24.93
CA THR A 135 -8.06 -21.42 -23.55
C THR A 135 -6.67 -21.83 -23.08
N SER A 136 -5.93 -22.56 -23.93
CA SER A 136 -4.54 -22.97 -23.64
C SER A 136 -3.62 -21.76 -23.47
N GLY A 137 -3.77 -20.73 -24.32
CA GLY A 137 -3.03 -19.48 -24.21
C GLY A 137 -3.31 -18.72 -22.92
N VAL A 138 -4.57 -18.65 -22.49
CA VAL A 138 -4.95 -18.03 -21.20
C VAL A 138 -4.35 -18.81 -20.04
N VAL A 139 -4.46 -20.14 -20.03
CA VAL A 139 -3.86 -20.99 -18.97
C VAL A 139 -2.35 -20.79 -18.91
N LEU A 140 -1.66 -20.79 -20.06
CA LEU A 140 -0.22 -20.56 -20.14
C LEU A 140 0.15 -19.16 -19.60
N LEU A 141 -0.59 -18.13 -20.00
CA LEU A 141 -0.36 -16.77 -19.51
C LEU A 141 -0.52 -16.69 -17.99
N PHE A 142 -1.55 -17.30 -17.43
CA PHE A 142 -1.74 -17.37 -15.97
C PHE A 142 -0.60 -18.11 -15.27
N ALA A 143 -0.10 -19.20 -15.83
CA ALA A 143 1.05 -19.92 -15.29
C ALA A 143 2.31 -19.03 -15.28
N VAL A 144 2.59 -18.35 -16.40
CA VAL A 144 3.74 -17.43 -16.51
C VAL A 144 3.62 -16.26 -15.53
N LEU A 145 2.45 -15.61 -15.45
CA LEU A 145 2.21 -14.51 -14.52
C LEU A 145 2.30 -14.97 -13.05
N SER A 146 1.84 -16.18 -12.74
CA SER A 146 1.94 -16.74 -11.38
C SER A 146 3.40 -16.99 -10.98
N ILE A 147 4.19 -17.59 -11.88
CA ILE A 147 5.63 -17.80 -11.66
C ILE A 147 6.35 -16.46 -11.48
N GLY A 148 6.09 -15.49 -12.37
CA GLY A 148 6.65 -14.15 -12.27
C GLY A 148 6.28 -13.46 -10.96
N SER A 149 5.03 -13.59 -10.52
CA SER A 149 4.53 -13.03 -9.26
C SER A 149 5.22 -13.66 -8.04
N LEU A 150 5.47 -14.98 -8.06
CA LEU A 150 6.22 -15.65 -6.99
C LEU A 150 7.68 -15.20 -6.92
N ILE A 151 8.34 -15.06 -8.08
CA ILE A 151 9.71 -14.55 -8.16
C ILE A 151 9.78 -13.11 -7.64
N GLN A 152 8.86 -12.25 -8.08
CA GLN A 152 8.77 -10.87 -7.63
C GLN A 152 8.47 -10.80 -6.12
N TRP A 153 7.52 -11.59 -5.62
CA TRP A 153 7.21 -11.67 -4.20
C TRP A 153 8.44 -12.04 -3.38
N SER A 154 9.17 -13.07 -3.82
CA SER A 154 10.40 -13.49 -3.18
C SER A 154 11.44 -12.37 -3.16
N ALA A 155 11.68 -11.71 -4.29
CA ALA A 155 12.67 -10.65 -4.41
C ALA A 155 12.33 -9.42 -3.53
N VAL A 156 11.05 -9.08 -3.39
CA VAL A 156 10.61 -7.87 -2.67
C VAL A 156 10.44 -8.12 -1.18
N PHE A 157 9.83 -9.24 -0.77
CA PHE A 157 9.37 -9.42 0.61
C PHE A 157 10.26 -10.36 1.44
N VAL A 158 10.87 -11.39 0.83
CA VAL A 158 11.69 -12.36 1.60
C VAL A 158 12.96 -11.72 2.13
N GLY A 159 13.61 -10.87 1.34
CA GLY A 159 14.80 -10.12 1.77
C GLY A 159 14.50 -9.24 2.99
N ALA A 160 13.44 -8.42 2.91
CA ALA A 160 13.01 -7.57 4.01
C ALA A 160 12.63 -8.39 5.26
N ALA A 161 11.86 -9.47 5.10
CA ALA A 161 11.50 -10.34 6.22
C ALA A 161 12.73 -10.97 6.90
N THR A 162 13.71 -11.41 6.12
CA THR A 162 14.96 -11.98 6.62
C THR A 162 15.79 -10.93 7.37
N ALA A 163 15.91 -9.72 6.81
CA ALA A 163 16.61 -8.60 7.44
C ALA A 163 15.96 -8.21 8.78
N ARG A 164 14.62 -8.15 8.84
CA ARG A 164 13.88 -7.90 10.08
C ARG A 164 14.16 -8.96 11.13
N ALA A 165 14.04 -10.24 10.76
CA ALA A 165 14.27 -11.37 11.66
C ALA A 165 15.69 -11.36 12.25
N ALA A 166 16.70 -11.04 11.44
CA ALA A 166 18.11 -10.95 11.86
C ALA A 166 18.42 -9.71 12.72
N ALA A 167 17.49 -8.75 12.83
CA ALA A 167 17.68 -7.51 13.59
C ALA A 167 16.91 -7.50 14.93
N VAL A 168 16.02 -8.46 15.18
CA VAL A 168 15.15 -8.49 16.38
C VAL A 168 15.95 -8.47 17.68
N ASP A 169 17.04 -9.23 17.73
CA ASP A 169 17.92 -9.38 18.89
C ASP A 169 18.54 -8.04 19.32
N ALA A 170 18.77 -7.14 18.36
CA ALA A 170 19.41 -5.86 18.57
C ALA A 170 18.44 -4.76 19.05
N ILE A 171 17.12 -4.99 18.99
CA ILE A 171 16.13 -3.98 19.39
C ILE A 171 16.01 -3.97 20.92
N PRO A 172 16.32 -2.85 21.62
CA PRO A 172 16.16 -2.73 23.08
C PRO A 172 14.75 -3.14 23.50
N ALA A 173 14.58 -3.86 24.62
CA ALA A 173 13.26 -4.34 25.08
C ALA A 173 12.22 -3.19 25.20
N GLY A 174 10.91 -3.51 25.07
CA GLY A 174 9.81 -2.53 25.15
C GLY A 174 9.07 -2.29 23.83
N THR A 175 8.34 -1.17 23.75
CA THR A 175 7.63 -0.74 22.54
C THR A 175 8.59 -0.02 21.60
N PHE A 176 8.50 -0.25 20.28
CA PHE A 176 9.31 0.49 19.31
C PHE A 176 8.49 1.04 18.14
N LEU A 177 9.02 2.05 17.46
CA LEU A 177 8.44 2.59 16.22
C LEU A 177 9.05 1.86 15.01
N ALA A 178 8.21 1.48 14.04
CA ALA A 178 8.65 1.02 12.73
C ALA A 178 7.62 1.36 11.65
N ILE A 179 8.03 1.51 10.39
CA ILE A 179 7.09 1.83 9.30
C ILE A 179 6.08 0.70 9.06
N ASP A 180 6.53 -0.56 9.12
CA ASP A 180 5.71 -1.76 8.96
C ASP A 180 5.47 -2.43 10.33
N ALA A 181 4.68 -1.75 11.17
CA ALA A 181 4.43 -2.22 12.53
C ALA A 181 3.80 -3.63 12.57
N ALA A 182 2.98 -3.99 11.57
CA ALA A 182 2.36 -5.30 11.49
C ALA A 182 3.39 -6.41 11.29
N ALA A 183 4.30 -6.27 10.33
CA ALA A 183 5.35 -7.27 10.10
C ALA A 183 6.31 -7.36 11.29
N TRP A 184 6.73 -6.22 11.85
CA TRP A 184 7.60 -6.21 13.02
C TRP A 184 6.95 -6.83 14.26
N ARG A 185 5.66 -6.58 14.48
CA ARG A 185 4.90 -7.22 15.57
C ARG A 185 4.82 -8.73 15.37
N TRP A 186 4.56 -9.19 14.14
CA TRP A 186 4.53 -10.61 13.81
C TRP A 186 5.88 -11.29 14.08
N ILE A 187 6.97 -10.68 13.66
CA ILE A 187 8.33 -11.24 13.75
C ILE A 187 8.88 -11.17 15.18
N SER A 188 8.71 -10.04 15.86
CA SER A 188 9.32 -9.81 17.19
C SER A 188 8.44 -10.27 18.36
N GLY A 189 7.13 -10.45 18.14
CA GLY A 189 6.16 -10.71 19.21
C GLY A 189 5.94 -9.52 20.17
N ARG A 190 6.45 -8.33 19.84
CA ARG A 190 6.46 -7.15 20.73
C ARG A 190 5.43 -6.10 20.31
N SER A 191 5.20 -5.13 21.20
CA SER A 191 4.42 -3.93 20.88
C SER A 191 5.19 -3.06 19.89
N VAL A 192 4.56 -2.77 18.74
CA VAL A 192 5.14 -1.93 17.69
C VAL A 192 4.09 -0.91 17.26
N LEU A 193 4.49 0.35 17.22
CA LEU A 193 3.65 1.43 16.71
C LEU A 193 4.18 1.89 15.35
N VAL A 194 3.29 2.35 14.49
CA VAL A 194 3.70 2.87 13.18
C VAL A 194 4.48 4.17 13.38
N THR A 195 5.65 4.27 12.77
CA THR A 195 6.43 5.52 12.75
C THR A 195 5.60 6.62 12.08
N PRO A 196 5.37 7.79 12.71
CA PRO A 196 4.58 8.86 12.09
C PRO A 196 5.31 9.43 10.88
N SER A 197 4.63 9.69 9.77
CA SER A 197 5.29 10.17 8.55
C SER A 197 5.69 11.64 8.59
N ASP A 198 5.22 12.42 9.58
CA ASP A 198 5.56 13.84 9.76
C ASP A 198 7.04 14.08 10.12
N GLY A 199 7.76 13.02 10.50
CA GLY A 199 9.18 13.07 10.79
C GLY A 199 9.54 13.01 12.27
N ILE A 200 10.80 13.32 12.55
CA ILE A 200 11.44 13.01 13.83
C ILE A 200 10.83 13.75 15.04
N ASP A 201 10.27 14.94 14.83
CA ASP A 201 9.62 15.72 15.88
C ASP A 201 8.26 15.10 16.29
N ALA A 202 7.50 14.55 15.33
CA ALA A 202 6.30 13.79 15.66
C ALA A 202 6.64 12.45 16.32
N ALA A 203 7.71 11.77 15.86
CA ALA A 203 8.19 10.57 16.54
C ALA A 203 8.60 10.85 17.99
N ALA A 204 9.24 12.00 18.27
CA ALA A 204 9.55 12.43 19.63
C ALA A 204 8.29 12.56 20.51
N CYS A 205 7.19 13.09 19.98
CA CYS A 205 5.91 13.10 20.69
C CYS A 205 5.40 11.69 21.01
N PHE A 206 5.44 10.77 20.03
CA PHE A 206 5.05 9.37 20.24
C PHE A 206 5.92 8.67 21.28
N VAL A 207 7.22 8.94 21.26
CA VAL A 207 8.18 8.41 22.24
C VAL A 207 7.81 8.85 23.65
N SER A 208 7.57 10.13 23.85
CA SER A 208 7.18 10.69 25.15
C SER A 208 5.83 10.16 25.65
N MET A 209 4.84 9.99 24.76
CA MET A 209 3.48 9.58 25.15
C MET A 209 3.31 8.08 25.36
N ASN A 210 4.06 7.25 24.65
CA ASN A 210 3.82 5.80 24.58
C ASN A 210 4.96 4.94 25.13
N GLY A 211 5.97 5.56 25.76
CA GLY A 211 7.10 4.83 26.34
C GLY A 211 7.89 4.01 25.30
N VAL A 212 8.07 4.56 24.11
CA VAL A 212 8.85 3.92 23.04
C VAL A 212 10.32 3.88 23.45
N THR A 213 10.96 2.72 23.32
CA THR A 213 12.36 2.51 23.71
C THR A 213 13.33 2.58 22.52
N SER A 214 12.84 2.47 21.29
CA SER A 214 13.65 2.64 20.09
C SER A 214 12.84 3.03 18.85
N ILE A 215 13.51 3.67 17.89
CA ILE A 215 13.03 3.86 16.53
C ILE A 215 13.77 2.89 15.62
N VAL A 216 13.04 2.09 14.86
CA VAL A 216 13.59 1.14 13.90
C VAL A 216 13.31 1.65 12.50
N LEU A 217 14.35 1.99 11.75
CA LEU A 217 14.27 2.43 10.36
C LEU A 217 14.78 1.34 9.43
N GLU A 218 13.96 1.00 8.45
CA GLU A 218 14.33 0.13 7.33
C GLU A 218 14.66 0.99 6.11
N GLU A 219 15.25 0.41 5.06
CA GLU A 219 15.46 1.11 3.79
C GLU A 219 14.16 1.73 3.23
N ALA A 220 13.01 1.09 3.46
CA ALA A 220 11.71 1.55 2.99
C ALA A 220 11.03 2.65 3.84
N HIS A 221 11.75 3.38 4.69
CA HIS A 221 11.24 4.42 5.60
C HIS A 221 10.52 5.58 4.90
N PHE A 222 9.77 6.38 5.67
CA PHE A 222 9.15 7.62 5.18
C PHE A 222 10.21 8.69 4.91
N SER A 223 9.99 9.49 3.88
CA SER A 223 10.97 10.48 3.38
C SER A 223 11.43 11.48 4.44
N ALA A 224 10.57 11.80 5.41
CA ALA A 224 10.89 12.68 6.53
C ALA A 224 12.01 12.14 7.46
N TYR A 225 12.38 10.86 7.33
CA TYR A 225 13.46 10.21 8.09
C TYR A 225 14.75 10.03 7.28
N ASP A 226 14.80 10.49 6.04
CA ASP A 226 15.98 10.41 5.17
C ASP A 226 17.26 10.91 5.85
N ALA A 227 17.16 12.04 6.57
CA ALA A 227 18.30 12.62 7.26
C ALA A 227 18.78 11.71 8.39
N LEU A 228 17.85 11.15 9.18
CA LEU A 228 18.16 10.20 10.24
C LEU A 228 18.75 8.91 9.69
N TYR A 229 18.18 8.38 8.61
CA TYR A 229 18.70 7.20 7.93
C TYR A 229 20.06 7.47 7.27
N ARG A 230 20.40 8.71 6.90
CA ARG A 230 21.73 9.08 6.38
C ARG A 230 22.74 9.44 7.48
N GLY A 231 22.33 9.47 8.75
CA GLY A 231 23.21 9.64 9.91
C GLY A 231 23.02 10.93 10.70
N SER A 232 22.11 11.83 10.30
CA SER A 232 21.75 13.01 11.09
C SER A 232 20.93 12.61 12.31
N ARG A 233 21.54 12.63 13.48
CA ARG A 233 20.95 12.07 14.70
C ARG A 233 20.66 13.15 15.75
N PRO A 234 19.40 13.30 16.21
CA PRO A 234 19.08 14.11 17.39
C PRO A 234 19.75 13.58 18.66
N ALA A 235 20.06 14.48 19.60
CA ALA A 235 20.79 14.14 20.82
C ALA A 235 20.06 13.14 21.75
N TRP A 236 18.74 12.99 21.63
CA TRP A 236 17.92 12.10 22.46
C TRP A 236 17.88 10.65 21.95
N LEU A 237 18.40 10.40 20.75
CA LEU A 237 18.61 9.05 20.22
C LEU A 237 20.06 8.61 20.43
N GLY A 238 20.28 7.35 20.73
CA GLY A 238 21.60 6.72 20.82
C GLY A 238 22.22 6.46 19.44
N VAL A 239 23.51 6.11 19.42
CA VAL A 239 24.19 5.64 18.20
C VAL A 239 23.41 4.43 17.65
N PRO A 240 23.12 4.39 16.33
CA PRO A 240 22.32 3.31 15.78
C PRO A 240 23.07 1.98 15.87
N ILE A 241 22.34 0.91 16.19
CA ILE A 241 22.78 -0.45 15.95
C ILE A 241 22.38 -0.79 14.52
N GLU A 242 23.36 -1.06 13.66
CA GLU A 242 23.15 -1.38 12.25
C GLU A 242 23.10 -2.90 12.05
N ARG A 243 22.05 -3.36 11.37
CA ARG A 243 21.81 -4.77 10.98
C ARG A 243 21.42 -4.81 9.51
N GLY A 244 22.42 -4.83 8.64
CA GLY A 244 22.21 -4.71 7.19
C GLY A 244 21.55 -3.37 6.84
N THR A 245 20.37 -3.42 6.24
CA THR A 245 19.57 -2.23 5.88
C THR A 245 18.66 -1.73 7.01
N VAL A 246 18.68 -2.37 8.18
CA VAL A 246 17.92 -1.95 9.35
C VAL A 246 18.81 -1.15 10.29
N ARG A 247 18.35 0.05 10.66
CA ARG A 247 19.00 0.95 11.63
C ARG A 247 18.12 1.10 12.86
N ILE A 248 18.64 0.71 14.01
CA ILE A 248 17.92 0.72 15.28
C ILE A 248 18.48 1.84 16.13
N PHE A 249 17.66 2.85 16.45
CA PHE A 249 18.04 4.00 17.26
C PHE A 249 17.42 3.87 18.66
N PRO A 250 18.21 3.51 19.70
CA PRO A 250 17.73 3.49 21.08
C PRO A 250 17.34 4.89 21.53
N VAL A 251 16.28 5.02 22.34
CA VAL A 251 15.96 6.26 23.04
C VAL A 251 16.83 6.33 24.30
N ILE A 252 17.69 7.35 24.40
CA ILE A 252 18.66 7.47 25.51
C ILE A 252 18.31 8.60 26.49
N SER A 253 17.43 9.52 26.10
CA SER A 253 16.91 10.57 26.97
C SER A 253 15.53 11.01 26.52
N ALA A 254 14.82 11.72 27.40
CA ALA A 254 13.51 12.29 27.08
C ALA A 254 13.65 13.28 25.90
N PRO A 255 12.83 13.16 24.84
CA PRO A 255 12.84 14.11 23.75
C PRO A 255 12.49 15.52 24.22
N PRO A 256 13.10 16.58 23.66
CA PRO A 256 12.91 17.96 24.11
C PRO A 256 11.59 18.59 23.60
N VAL A 257 10.47 17.85 23.57
CA VAL A 257 9.26 18.27 22.85
C VAL A 257 8.04 18.43 23.76
N VAL A 258 7.38 19.59 23.65
CA VAL A 258 6.00 19.80 24.10
C VAL A 258 5.08 19.30 23.00
N CYS A 259 4.35 18.22 23.25
CA CYS A 259 3.38 17.68 22.30
C CYS A 259 2.24 18.69 22.15
N ALA A 260 2.31 19.58 21.15
CA ALA A 260 1.18 20.39 20.76
C ALA A 260 0.16 19.47 20.09
N VAL A 261 -0.71 18.86 20.90
CA VAL A 261 -1.89 18.18 20.38
C VAL A 261 -2.76 19.28 19.79
N ALA A 262 -2.72 19.45 18.47
CA ALA A 262 -3.73 20.21 17.77
C ALA A 262 -5.06 19.47 18.00
N ARG A 263 -5.80 19.89 19.03
CA ARG A 263 -7.21 19.50 19.22
C ARG A 263 -8.07 20.21 18.20
#